data_AF-A0A2P7TJ90-F1
#
_entry.id   AF-A0A2P7TJ90-F1
#
_cell.length_a   1.000
_cell.length_b   1.000
_cell.length_c   1.000
_cell.angle_alpha   90.00
_cell.angle_beta   90.00
_cell.angle_gamma   90.00
#
_symmetry.space_group_name_H-M   'P 1'
#
loop_
_entity.id
_entity.type
_entity.pdbx_description
1 polymer ?
#
loop_
_entity_poly.entity_id
_entity_poly.type
_entity_poly.pdbx_seq_one_letter_code
_entity_poly.pdbx_strand_id
1 'polypeptide(L)' 'MLVSVVQIGNSKGIRLSKTLLERYNITDKVELVFEDGYIILKPIAEPRKNWDEAFAEMHSNGDDKLLIDSVF' A
#
# COMPACT_ATOMS: atom_id res chain seq x y z
N MET A 1 15.23 15.06 -11.69
CA MET A 1 14.46 14.72 -12.90
C MET A 1 13.23 15.61 -12.93
N LEU A 2 12.90 16.21 -14.06
CA LEU A 2 11.65 16.97 -14.22
C LEU A 2 10.60 16.06 -14.87
N VAL A 3 9.38 16.04 -14.33
CA VAL A 3 8.26 15.26 -14.87
C VAL A 3 7.14 16.22 -15.22
N SER A 4 6.59 16.08 -16.43
CA SER A 4 5.46 16.92 -16.86
C SER A 4 4.18 16.54 -16.13
N VAL A 5 3.45 17.55 -15.68
CA VAL A 5 2.07 17.41 -15.23
C VAL A 5 1.16 17.53 -16.46
N VAL A 6 0.35 16.51 -16.73
CA VAL A 6 -0.52 16.42 -17.90
C VAL A 6 -1.99 16.44 -17.52
N GLN A 7 -2.85 16.96 -18.40
CA GLN A 7 -4.31 16.97 -18.20
C GLN A 7 -4.87 15.56 -18.38
N ILE A 8 -5.73 15.12 -17.45
CA ILE A 8 -6.48 13.86 -17.49
C ILE A 8 -7.94 14.18 -17.17
N GLY A 9 -8.77 14.36 -18.21
CA GLY A 9 -10.15 14.82 -18.02
C GLY A 9 -10.20 16.18 -17.31
N ASN A 10 -10.90 16.26 -16.18
CA ASN A 10 -10.95 17.47 -15.32
C ASN A 10 -9.81 17.54 -14.28
N SER A 11 -8.92 16.56 -14.26
CA SER A 11 -7.82 16.44 -13.30
C SER A 11 -6.45 16.59 -13.98
N LYS A 12 -5.39 16.55 -13.18
CA LYS A 12 -4.01 16.51 -13.65
C LYS A 12 -3.28 15.31 -13.05
N GLY A 13 -2.30 14.78 -13.79
CA GLY A 13 -1.46 13.67 -13.32
C GLY A 13 -0.01 13.81 -13.76
N ILE A 14 0.87 13.02 -13.18
CA ILE A 14 2.27 12.88 -13.59
C ILE A 14 2.46 11.56 -14.33
N ARG A 15 3.37 11.54 -15.32
CA ARG A 15 3.71 10.30 -16.04
C ARG A 15 4.98 9.70 -15.45
N LEU A 16 4.87 8.50 -14.88
CA LEU A 16 6.01 7.71 -14.43
C LEU A 16 6.39 6.71 -15.52
N SER A 17 7.68 6.52 -15.78
CA SER A 17 8.14 5.50 -16.73
C SER A 17 7.92 4.10 -16.16
N LYS A 18 7.78 3.10 -17.04
CA LYS A 18 7.69 1.68 -16.65
C LYS A 18 8.82 1.27 -15.70
N THR A 19 10.05 1.72 -15.99
CA THR A 19 11.23 1.46 -15.16
C THR A 19 11.11 2.03 -13.74
N LEU A 20 10.48 3.20 -13.56
CA LEU A 20 10.24 3.76 -12.23
C LEU A 20 9.15 2.99 -11.48
N LEU A 21 8.06 2.62 -12.18
CA LEU A 21 6.98 1.83 -11.60
C LEU A 21 7.50 0.48 -11.08
N GLU A 22 8.28 -0.23 -11.90
CA GLU A 22 8.89 -1.52 -11.54
C GLU A 22 9.91 -1.37 -10.40
N ARG A 23 10.81 -0.38 -10.48
CA ARG A 23 11.84 -0.17 -9.46
C ARG A 23 11.27 0.06 -8.06
N TYR A 24 10.15 0.79 -7.98
CA TYR A 24 9.51 1.13 -6.71
C TYR A 24 8.30 0.25 -6.40
N ASN A 25 8.08 -0.81 -7.19
CA ASN A 25 6.99 -1.76 -7.01
C ASN A 25 5.60 -1.08 -6.92
N ILE A 26 5.41 -0.02 -7.72
CA ILE A 26 4.16 0.75 -7.81
C ILE A 26 3.24 0.09 -8.84
N THR A 27 2.05 -0.29 -8.40
CA THR A 27 1.01 -0.90 -9.24
C THR A 27 -0.04 0.15 -9.65
N ASP A 28 -1.25 0.05 -9.11
CA ASP A 28 -2.42 0.87 -9.41
C ASP A 28 -2.57 2.06 -8.46
N LYS A 29 -1.96 2.00 -7.27
CA LYS A 29 -2.14 3.01 -6.22
C LYS A 29 -0.85 3.31 -5.46
N VAL A 30 -0.79 4.52 -4.93
CA VAL A 30 0.28 5.03 -4.06
C VAL A 30 -0.36 5.73 -2.86
N GLU A 31 0.31 5.67 -1.72
CA GLU A 31 0.01 6.55 -0.59
C GLU A 31 0.60 7.94 -0.86
N LEU A 32 -0.19 8.97 -0.55
CA LEU A 32 0.21 10.37 -0.66
C LEU A 32 0.37 10.96 0.74
N VAL A 33 1.58 11.40 1.08
CA VAL A 33 1.86 12.12 2.33
C VAL A 33 2.09 13.60 2.00
N PHE A 34 1.44 14.47 2.76
CA PHE A 34 1.61 15.93 2.65
C PHE A 34 2.68 16.38 3.63
N GLU A 35 3.68 17.08 3.11
CA GLU A 35 4.75 17.71 3.88
C GLU A 35 4.77 19.21 3.54
N ASP A 36 5.45 20.01 4.36
CA ASP A 36 5.56 21.45 4.12
C ASP A 36 6.33 21.76 2.83
N GLY A 37 5.57 22.05 1.77
CA GLY A 37 6.09 22.44 0.46
C GLY A 37 6.27 21.30 -0.54
N TYR A 38 5.98 20.05 -0.19
CA TYR A 38 6.03 18.92 -1.13
C TYR A 38 5.11 17.77 -0.74
N ILE A 39 4.94 16.83 -1.66
CA ILE A 39 4.23 15.57 -1.44
C ILE A 39 5.19 14.40 -1.59
N ILE A 40 5.00 13.37 -0.77
CA ILE A 40 5.71 12.10 -0.90
C ILE A 40 4.74 11.07 -1.46
N LEU A 41 5.14 10.39 -2.54
CA LEU A 41 4.44 9.23 -3.08
C LEU A 41 5.13 7.97 -2.59
N LYS A 42 4.41 7.13 -1.83
CA LYS A 42 4.91 5.84 -1.35
C LYS A 42 4.15 4.70 -2.05
N PRO A 43 4.80 3.61 -2.44
CA PRO A 43 4.08 2.43 -2.90
C PRO A 43 3.18 1.92 -1.77
N ILE A 44 1.97 1.48 -2.11
CA ILE A 44 1.11 0.82 -1.13
C ILE A 44 1.68 -0.57 -0.91
N ALA A 45 2.05 -0.89 0.33
CA ALA A 45 2.31 -2.26 0.72
C ALA A 45 1.01 -3.06 0.49
N GLU A 46 1.10 -4.20 -0.20
CA GLU A 46 -0.08 -5.02 -0.51
C GLU A 46 -0.96 -5.20 0.74
N PRO A 47 -2.26 -4.90 0.67
CA PRO A 47 -3.16 -5.17 1.78
C PRO A 47 -2.99 -6.63 2.18
N ARG A 48 -2.68 -6.87 3.46
CA ARG A 48 -2.46 -8.22 4.00
C ARG A 48 -1.20 -8.94 3.52
N LYS A 49 -0.21 -8.20 3.03
CA LYS A 49 1.14 -8.74 2.81
C LYS A 49 1.60 -9.45 4.08
N ASN A 50 1.98 -10.72 3.97
CA ASN A 50 2.43 -11.60 5.05
C ASN A 50 1.34 -12.01 6.07
N TRP A 51 0.05 -11.84 5.77
CA TRP A 51 -0.99 -12.35 6.66
C TRP A 51 -0.93 -13.87 6.80
N ASP A 52 -0.64 -14.61 5.73
CA ASP A 52 -0.54 -16.08 5.80
C ASP A 52 0.51 -16.53 6.83
N GLU A 53 1.66 -15.86 6.86
CA GLU A 53 2.74 -16.12 7.82
C GLU A 53 2.34 -15.71 9.24
N ALA A 54 1.73 -14.53 9.39
CA ALA A 54 1.25 -14.04 10.68
C ALA A 54 0.13 -14.91 11.26
N PHE A 55 -0.77 -15.45 10.43
CA PHE A 55 -1.82 -16.39 10.86
C PHE A 55 -1.25 -17.75 11.22
N ALA A 56 -0.25 -18.25 10.48
CA ALA A 56 0.43 -19.49 10.82
C ALA A 56 1.18 -19.37 12.17
N GLU A 57 1.80 -18.23 12.44
CA GLU A 57 2.43 -17.91 13.71
C GLU A 57 1.39 -17.79 14.84
N MET A 58 0.29 -17.05 14.62
CA MET A 58 -0.81 -16.93 15.58
C MET A 58 -1.39 -18.29 15.98
N HIS A 59 -1.58 -19.19 15.01
CA HIS A 59 -2.04 -20.56 15.26
C HIS A 59 -1.00 -21.37 16.03
N SER A 60 0.28 -21.27 15.66
CA SER A 60 1.38 -21.97 16.35
C SER A 60 1.50 -21.53 17.82
N ASN A 61 1.23 -20.26 18.10
CA ASN A 61 1.22 -19.70 19.45
C ASN A 61 -0.09 -19.98 20.22
N GLY A 62 -1.15 -20.42 19.52
CA GLY A 62 -2.48 -20.64 20.11
C GLY A 62 -3.22 -19.35 20.46
N ASP A 63 -2.82 -18.23 19.86
CA ASP A 63 -3.41 -16.90 20.02
C ASP A 63 -4.74 -16.77 19.24
N ASP A 64 -5.10 -17.78 18.46
CA ASP A 64 -6.33 -17.88 17.67
C ASP A 64 -7.51 -18.46 18.46
N LYS A 65 -7.34 -18.71 19.76
CA LYS A 65 -8.40 -19.21 20.65
C LYS A 65 -9.40 -18.11 21.00
N LEU A 66 -10.66 -18.49 21.07
CA LEU A 66 -11.72 -17.62 21.55
C LEU A 66 -11.48 -17.24 23.02
N LEU A 67 -11.49 -15.94 23.30
CA LEU A 67 -11.37 -15.40 24.67
C LEU A 67 -12.70 -15.43 25.43
N ILE A 68 -13.80 -15.54 24.69
CA ILE A 68 -15.16 -15.56 25.23
C ILE A 68 -15.86 -16.75 24.59
N ASP A 69 -16.53 -17.55 25.42
CA ASP A 69 -17.32 -18.67 24.93
C ASP A 69 -18.45 -18.20 24.02
N SER A 70 -18.77 -19.05 23.04
CA SER A 70 -19.96 -18.83 22.20
C SER A 70 -21.20 -18.77 23.09
N VAL A 71 -21.99 -17.70 22.95
CA VAL A 71 -23.23 -17.49 23.72
C VAL A 71 -24.45 -18.12 23.04
N PHE A 72 -24.22 -19.05 22.11
CA PHE A 72 -25.23 -19.75 21.33
C PHE A 72 -25.23 -21.24 21.62
#